data_AF-A0A5E4JSY8-F1
#
_entry.id   AF-A0A5E4JSY8-F1
#
_cell.length_a   1.000
_cell.length_b   1.000
_cell.length_c   1.000
_cell.angle_alpha   90.00
_cell.angle_beta   90.00
_cell.angle_gamma   90.00
#
_symmetry.space_group_name_H-M   'P 1'
#
loop_
_entity.id
_entity.type
_entity.pdbx_description
1 polymer ?
#
loop_
_entity_poly.entity_id
_entity_poly.type
_entity_poly.pdbx_seq_one_letter_code
_entity_poly.pdbx_strand_id
1 'polypeptide(L)' 'MIKPICDKCKRELNDFGALLFSPPNEKNEVRKFHICKKCYEKMKEELA' A
#
# COMPACT_ATOMS: atom_id res chain seq x y z
N MET A 1 3.72 -11.28 -16.90
CA MET A 1 4.08 -10.80 -15.56
C MET A 1 3.04 -9.80 -15.12
N ILE A 2 2.45 -9.99 -13.93
CA ILE A 2 1.56 -8.98 -13.33
C ILE A 2 2.49 -7.94 -12.69
N LYS A 3 2.42 -6.69 -13.17
CA LYS A 3 3.16 -5.57 -12.61
C LYS A 3 2.27 -4.91 -11.56
N PRO A 4 2.55 -5.08 -10.25
CA PRO A 4 1.67 -4.55 -9.22
C PRO A 4 1.62 -3.02 -9.32
N ILE A 5 0.46 -2.44 -9.05
CA ILE A 5 0.24 -0.99 -9.11
C ILE A 5 0.15 -0.46 -7.69
N CYS A 6 0.80 0.68 -7.42
CA CYS A 6 0.67 1.36 -6.14
C CYS A 6 -0.75 1.91 -5.97
N ASP A 7 -1.44 1.50 -4.91
CA ASP A 7 -2.82 1.90 -4.63
C ASP A 7 -2.97 3.39 -4.31
N LYS A 8 -1.91 4.05 -3.81
CA LYS A 8 -1.90 5.49 -3.46
C LYS A 8 -1.63 6.38 -4.68
N CYS A 9 -0.54 6.15 -5.42
CA CYS A 9 -0.14 7.04 -6.54
C CYS A 9 -0.41 6.48 -7.94
N LYS A 10 -1.02 5.28 -8.05
CA LYS A 10 -1.40 4.62 -9.30
C LYS A 10 -0.26 4.39 -10.30
N ARG A 11 0.99 4.50 -9.84
CA ARG A 11 2.20 4.17 -10.63
C ARG A 11 2.56 2.70 -10.45
N GLU A 12 3.16 2.15 -11.50
CA GLU A 12 3.70 0.80 -11.48
C GLU A 12 4.78 0.64 -10.41
N LEU A 13 4.74 -0.47 -9.68
CA LEU A 13 5.78 -0.89 -8.74
C LEU A 13 6.91 -1.55 -9.51
N ASN A 14 7.96 -0.78 -9.81
CA ASN A 14 9.18 -1.28 -10.43
C ASN A 14 10.18 -1.89 -9.42
N ASP A 15 9.82 -1.88 -8.13
CA ASP A 15 10.64 -2.35 -7.02
C ASP A 15 9.71 -2.80 -5.87
N PHE A 16 10.21 -3.62 -4.94
CA PHE A 16 9.46 -4.12 -3.79
C PHE A 16 9.00 -2.96 -2.89
N GLY A 17 7.69 -2.77 -2.78
CA GLY A 17 7.08 -1.76 -1.92
C GLY A 17 6.72 -2.28 -0.53
N ALA A 18 5.70 -1.67 0.07
CA ALA A 18 5.03 -2.12 1.28
C ALA A 18 3.69 -2.79 0.93
N LEU A 19 3.30 -3.77 1.74
CA LEU A 19 1.95 -4.29 1.81
C LEU A 19 1.30 -3.77 3.09
N LEU A 20 0.20 -3.03 2.95
CA LEU A 20 -0.58 -2.54 4.08
C LEU A 20 -1.90 -3.31 4.17
N PHE A 21 -2.32 -3.57 5.40
CA PHE A 21 -3.58 -4.23 5.71
C PHE A 21 -4.44 -3.29 6.56
N SER A 22 -5.69 -3.11 6.18
CA SER A 22 -6.63 -2.37 7.03
C SER A 22 -6.98 -3.18 8.29
N PRO A 23 -7.52 -2.55 9.33
CA PRO A 23 -8.33 -3.27 10.30
C PRO A 23 -9.46 -4.07 9.62
N PRO A 24 -9.94 -5.16 10.24
CA PRO A 24 -11.10 -5.87 9.75
C PRO A 24 -12.35 -4.99 9.79
N ASN A 25 -13.23 -5.14 8.79
CA ASN A 25 -14.55 -4.51 8.79
C ASN A 25 -15.58 -5.33 9.59
N GLU A 26 -16.84 -4.89 9.60
CA GLU A 26 -17.96 -5.56 10.29
C GLU A 26 -18.22 -7.01 9.82
N LYS A 27 -17.71 -7.37 8.64
CA LYS A 27 -17.80 -8.73 8.07
C LYS A 27 -16.53 -9.56 8.29
N ASN A 28 -15.61 -9.09 9.13
CA ASN A 28 -14.28 -9.67 9.37
C ASN A 28 -13.38 -9.71 8.12
N GLU A 29 -13.56 -8.80 7.18
CA GLU A 29 -12.75 -8.70 5.97
C GLU A 29 -11.65 -7.65 6.12
N VAL A 30 -10.46 -7.96 5.62
CA VAL A 30 -9.30 -7.05 5.59
C VAL A 30 -9.01 -6.62 4.16
N ARG A 31 -8.76 -5.31 3.95
CA ARG A 31 -8.31 -4.78 2.66
C ARG A 31 -6.79 -4.77 2.60
N LYS A 32 -6.24 -5.33 1.52
CA LYS A 32 -4.80 -5.32 1.20
C LYS A 32 -4.48 -4.19 0.23
N PHE A 33 -3.43 -3.42 0.50
CA PHE A 33 -2.95 -2.35 -0.36
C PHE A 33 -1.48 -2.58 -0.73
N HIS A 34 -1.15 -2.43 -2.01
CA HIS A 34 0.23 -2.37 -2.49
C HIS A 34 0.67 -0.90 -2.52
N ILE A 35 1.70 -0.55 -1.76
CA ILE A 35 2.17 0.84 -1.64
C ILE A 35 3.64 0.90 -2.06
N CYS A 36 4.02 1.84 -2.93
CA CYS A 36 5.42 2.00 -3.30
C CYS A 36 6.24 2.64 -2.17
N LYS A 37 7.55 2.38 -2.12
CA LYS A 37 8.47 2.92 -1.10
C LYS A 37 8.28 4.43 -0.88
N LYS A 38 8.20 5.21 -1.96
CA LYS A 38 8.00 6.67 -1.91
C LYS A 38 6.70 7.09 -1.22
N CYS A 39 5.61 6.36 -1.46
CA CYS A 39 4.34 6.63 -0.82
C CYS A 39 4.35 6.21 0.65
N TYR A 40 5.05 5.13 0.98
CA TYR A 40 5.17 4.62 2.34
C TYR A 40 6.02 5.55 3.22
N GLU A 41 7.15 6.05 2.74
CA GLU A 41 7.97 7.01 3.50
C GLU A 41 7.20 8.28 3.84
N LYS A 42 6.45 8.85 2.89
CA LYS A 42 5.55 9.99 3.16
C LYS A 42 4.51 9.70 4.23
N MET A 43 3.97 8.48 4.26
CA MET A 43 3.00 8.08 5.28
C MET A 43 3.64 7.95 6.66
N LYS A 44 4.90 7.51 6.75
CA LYS A 44 5.62 7.49 8.02
C LYS A 44 5.84 8.90 8.57
N GLU A 45 6.20 9.84 7.70
CA GLU A 45 6.35 11.25 8.07
C GLU A 45 5.03 11.86 8.58
N GLU A 46 3.89 11.48 8.01
CA GLU A 46 2.55 11.92 8.44
C GLU A 46 2.09 11.33 9.79
N LEU A 47 2.74 10.25 10.26
CA LEU A 47 2.39 9.52 11.49
C LEU A 47 3.41 9.69 12.63
N ALA A 48 4.52 10.40 12.37
CA ALA A 48 5.56 10.72 13.33
C ALA A 48 5.28 12.05 14.03
#